data_AF-A0A9P8XRJ0-F1
#
_entry.id   AF-A0A9P8XRJ0-F1
#
_cell.length_a   1.000
_cell.length_b   1.000
_cell.length_c   1.000
_cell.angle_alpha   90.00
_cell.angle_beta   90.00
_cell.angle_gamma   90.00
#
_symmetry.space_group_name_H-M   'P 1'
#
loop_
_entity.id
_entity.type
_entity.pdbx_description
1 polymer ?
#
loop_
_entity_poly.entity_id
_entity_poly.type
_entity_poly.pdbx_seq_one_letter_code
_entity_poly.pdbx_strand_id
1 'polypeptide(L)'
;MAPSTTTNGSGKDSSIDIKAQCLCKKHSFTATVPLASLPLKATACHCDSCRYNTGALYSADADWPGDPAAVRESGLSVYYFSDNINVLFCGRCGSTMFFEQKEPGKVETSYAVCTGALPNVELPGGGPLVTIEHHMFLDDTKDGGASPWLRNTDYDVENGCYKAARRWHGRRFKSDEILEGDDWPSLKDLSVMTGGAAAQTHASDSQELGDITIPVKCRCGGVHVELLASVARKEFSQMPRDQLPRFVDPDNNKSIASFDVCDSCRTVSGLDIFHWTFFWLKHIRFPQDAASSSRPVFPESTAALKKAVLQNEEERDPGLGALRMYESSPDVQRYFCGGCSAVVFYAVDDLANQVDVALGLLRAPPVGKNTTDGSDVHGGARAEHLLSWKFGGSMGWQQDVQGGWRDGLVKIVTDDVTAWRDKRGLAKNWRV
;
A
#
# COMPACT_ATOMS: atom_id res chain seq x y z
N MET A 1 -14.99 -61.49 27.76
CA MET A 1 -15.29 -60.74 26.52
C MET A 1 -14.67 -59.36 26.66
N ALA A 2 -13.49 -59.17 26.07
CA ALA A 2 -12.85 -57.86 25.98
C ALA A 2 -13.41 -57.14 24.73
N PRO A 3 -13.71 -55.83 24.78
CA PRO A 3 -14.02 -55.10 23.56
C PRO A 3 -12.71 -54.82 22.83
N SER A 4 -12.63 -55.32 21.61
CA SER A 4 -11.60 -55.03 20.62
C SER A 4 -11.61 -53.54 20.28
N THR A 5 -10.56 -52.81 20.66
CA THR A 5 -10.22 -51.52 20.05
C THR A 5 -9.62 -51.78 18.67
N THR A 6 -10.48 -51.76 17.65
CA THR A 6 -10.08 -51.61 16.26
C THR A 6 -9.53 -50.20 16.05
N THR A 7 -8.21 -50.10 16.00
CA THR A 7 -7.50 -49.03 15.30
C THR A 7 -7.91 -49.07 13.84
N ASN A 8 -8.63 -48.06 13.35
CA ASN A 8 -8.70 -47.73 11.93
C ASN A 8 -9.26 -46.32 11.75
N GLY A 9 -8.34 -45.38 11.57
CA GLY A 9 -8.60 -44.03 11.08
C GLY A 9 -7.40 -43.59 10.27
N SER A 10 -7.37 -43.99 9.00
CA SER A 10 -6.48 -43.48 7.97
C SER A 10 -6.32 -41.96 8.10
N GLY A 11 -5.08 -41.47 8.18
CA GLY A 11 -4.78 -40.05 8.08
C GLY A 11 -5.38 -39.51 6.79
N LYS A 12 -6.52 -38.82 6.89
CA LYS A 12 -7.00 -37.96 5.82
C LYS A 12 -6.07 -36.76 5.83
N ASP A 13 -5.37 -36.54 4.72
CA ASP A 13 -4.70 -35.27 4.46
C ASP A 13 -5.74 -34.16 4.65
N SER A 14 -5.64 -33.45 5.77
CA SER A 14 -6.53 -32.35 6.11
C SER A 14 -6.28 -31.20 5.13
N SER A 15 -7.35 -30.68 4.54
CA SER A 15 -7.33 -29.54 3.63
C SER A 15 -8.24 -28.41 4.11
N ILE A 16 -8.05 -27.23 3.53
CA ILE A 16 -8.87 -26.04 3.75
C ILE A 16 -9.23 -25.40 2.42
N ASP A 17 -10.44 -24.85 2.33
CA ASP A 17 -10.85 -24.01 1.20
C ASP A 17 -10.43 -22.56 1.44
N ILE A 18 -9.59 -22.03 0.56
CA ILE A 18 -9.20 -20.62 0.56
C ILE A 18 -9.93 -19.89 -0.57
N LYS A 19 -10.45 -18.70 -0.26
CA LYS A 19 -11.29 -17.93 -1.19
C LYS A 19 -10.72 -16.55 -1.45
N ALA A 20 -10.16 -16.33 -2.64
CA ALA A 20 -9.77 -14.99 -3.09
C ALA A 20 -11.02 -14.24 -3.59
N GLN A 21 -11.28 -13.03 -3.10
CA GLN A 21 -12.51 -12.30 -3.43
C GLN A 21 -12.27 -10.78 -3.56
N CYS A 22 -12.93 -10.15 -4.54
CA CYS A 22 -12.91 -8.69 -4.68
C CYS A 22 -13.88 -8.00 -3.72
N LEU A 23 -13.72 -6.68 -3.52
CA LEU A 23 -14.46 -5.92 -2.51
C LEU A 23 -15.98 -5.96 -2.75
N CYS A 24 -16.42 -5.83 -4.01
CA CYS A 24 -17.84 -5.90 -4.36
C CYS A 24 -18.38 -7.33 -4.49
N LYS A 25 -17.55 -8.34 -4.20
CA LYS A 25 -17.88 -9.78 -4.21
C LYS A 25 -18.29 -10.35 -5.57
N LYS A 26 -18.24 -9.56 -6.65
CA LYS A 26 -18.59 -9.99 -8.01
C LYS A 26 -17.67 -11.11 -8.51
N HIS A 27 -16.37 -11.03 -8.20
CA HIS A 27 -15.39 -12.06 -8.54
C HIS A 27 -14.95 -12.76 -7.25
N SER A 28 -14.99 -14.09 -7.28
CA SER A 28 -14.63 -14.95 -6.18
C SER A 28 -14.04 -16.25 -6.75
N PHE A 29 -12.92 -16.69 -6.19
CA PHE A 29 -12.17 -17.86 -6.63
C PHE A 29 -11.85 -18.71 -5.42
N THR A 30 -12.10 -20.01 -5.51
CA THR A 30 -11.86 -20.95 -4.41
C THR A 30 -10.79 -21.95 -4.82
N ALA A 31 -9.91 -22.30 -3.88
CA ALA A 31 -8.94 -23.36 -4.02
C ALA A 31 -8.96 -24.24 -2.76
N THR A 32 -8.94 -25.55 -2.93
CA THR A 32 -8.78 -26.50 -1.82
C THR A 32 -7.30 -26.82 -1.67
N VAL A 33 -6.73 -26.49 -0.51
CA VAL A 33 -5.28 -26.57 -0.26
C VAL A 33 -5.02 -27.54 0.90
N PRO A 34 -4.10 -28.51 0.76
CA PRO A 34 -3.64 -29.33 1.89
C PRO A 34 -3.01 -28.45 2.98
N LEU A 35 -3.34 -28.68 4.25
CA LEU A 35 -2.76 -27.90 5.36
C LEU A 35 -1.23 -28.03 5.42
N ALA A 36 -0.67 -29.18 5.02
CA ALA A 36 0.77 -29.40 4.94
C ALA A 36 1.48 -28.56 3.87
N SER A 37 0.74 -27.93 2.96
CA SER A 37 1.27 -27.02 1.93
C SER A 37 1.20 -25.54 2.35
N LEU A 38 0.71 -25.25 3.55
CA LEU A 38 0.67 -23.91 4.12
C LEU A 38 1.90 -23.66 5.00
N PRO A 39 2.33 -22.38 5.14
CA PRO A 39 1.79 -21.17 4.51
C PRO A 39 2.07 -21.07 3.00
N LEU A 40 1.21 -20.34 2.28
CA LEU A 40 1.53 -19.91 0.91
C LEU A 40 2.72 -18.96 0.94
N LYS A 41 3.66 -19.19 0.02
CA LYS A 41 4.91 -18.43 -0.06
C LYS A 41 4.74 -17.19 -0.92
N ALA A 42 4.76 -16.02 -0.28
CA ALA A 42 4.63 -14.74 -0.94
C ALA A 42 5.98 -14.02 -1.10
N THR A 43 6.03 -13.15 -2.11
CA THR A 43 7.10 -12.17 -2.29
C THR A 43 6.51 -10.77 -2.25
N ALA A 44 7.15 -9.85 -1.52
CA ALA A 44 6.85 -8.44 -1.52
C ALA A 44 7.73 -7.70 -2.55
N CYS A 45 7.11 -7.06 -3.54
CA CYS A 45 7.80 -6.21 -4.51
C CYS A 45 7.65 -4.73 -4.13
N HIS A 46 8.75 -4.00 -4.06
CA HIS A 46 8.78 -2.59 -3.63
C HIS A 46 9.04 -1.62 -4.79
N CYS A 47 9.10 -2.13 -6.02
CA CYS A 47 9.40 -1.31 -7.19
C CYS A 47 8.37 -0.20 -7.38
N ASP A 48 8.81 0.89 -7.98
CA ASP A 48 7.97 2.04 -8.30
C ASP A 48 6.76 1.62 -9.15
N SER A 49 6.96 0.67 -10.07
CA SER A 49 5.91 0.17 -10.93
C SER A 49 4.76 -0.49 -10.16
N CYS A 50 5.08 -1.33 -9.16
CA CYS A 50 4.10 -1.98 -8.30
C CYS A 50 3.40 -0.96 -7.40
N ARG A 51 4.16 -0.05 -6.78
CA ARG A 51 3.62 1.01 -5.92
C ARG A 51 2.62 1.89 -6.65
N TYR A 52 2.98 2.35 -7.85
CA TYR A 52 2.12 3.18 -8.69
C TYR A 52 0.92 2.41 -9.27
N ASN A 53 0.95 1.08 -9.28
CA ASN A 53 -0.15 0.24 -9.77
C ASN A 53 -1.16 -0.11 -8.69
N THR A 54 -0.73 -0.37 -7.45
CA THR A 54 -1.64 -0.74 -6.34
C THR A 54 -2.08 0.46 -5.52
N GLY A 55 -1.27 1.52 -5.47
CA GLY A 55 -1.43 2.63 -4.53
C GLY A 55 -0.86 2.35 -3.14
N ALA A 56 -0.30 1.17 -2.90
CA ALA A 56 0.40 0.84 -1.65
C ALA A 56 1.92 1.03 -1.78
N LEU A 57 2.63 1.03 -0.65
CA LEU A 57 4.09 1.14 -0.64
C LEU A 57 4.83 -0.12 -1.13
N TYR A 58 4.10 -1.19 -1.44
CA TYR A 58 4.60 -2.42 -2.03
C TYR A 58 3.46 -3.15 -2.77
N SER A 59 3.74 -4.30 -3.38
CA SER A 59 2.77 -5.35 -3.69
C SER A 59 3.21 -6.65 -3.02
N ALA A 60 2.27 -7.54 -2.70
CA ALA A 60 2.62 -8.87 -2.20
C ALA A 60 1.68 -9.92 -2.78
N ASP A 61 2.27 -10.97 -3.34
CA ASP A 61 1.56 -12.04 -4.02
C ASP A 61 2.22 -13.41 -3.78
N ALA A 62 1.40 -14.45 -3.82
CA ALA A 62 1.80 -15.86 -3.74
C ALA A 62 1.22 -16.62 -4.94
N ASP A 63 1.84 -17.73 -5.35
CA ASP A 63 1.30 -18.56 -6.42
C ASP A 63 -0.13 -19.02 -6.08
N TRP A 64 -1.05 -18.86 -7.02
CA TRP A 64 -2.45 -19.25 -6.82
C TRP A 64 -2.58 -20.78 -6.91
N PRO A 65 -3.08 -21.45 -5.85
CA PRO A 65 -3.19 -22.92 -5.85
C PRO A 65 -4.50 -23.42 -6.48
N GLY A 66 -5.41 -22.54 -6.90
CA GLY A 66 -6.67 -22.90 -7.54
C GLY A 66 -6.55 -23.03 -9.06
N ASP A 67 -7.69 -23.27 -9.70
CA ASP A 67 -7.75 -23.46 -11.16
C ASP A 67 -7.34 -22.19 -11.93
N PRO A 68 -6.25 -22.23 -12.73
CA PRO A 68 -5.84 -21.12 -13.60
C PRO A 68 -6.88 -20.77 -14.66
N ALA A 69 -7.65 -21.73 -15.18
CA ALA A 69 -8.66 -21.48 -16.20
C ALA A 69 -9.82 -20.63 -15.65
N ALA A 70 -10.26 -20.90 -14.43
CA ALA A 70 -11.25 -20.08 -13.74
C ALA A 70 -10.82 -18.60 -13.63
N VAL A 71 -9.54 -18.32 -13.36
CA VAL A 71 -9.02 -16.93 -13.32
C VAL A 71 -9.01 -16.32 -14.72
N ARG A 72 -8.52 -17.06 -15.72
CA ARG A 72 -8.45 -16.61 -17.13
C ARG A 72 -9.82 -16.25 -17.72
N GLU A 73 -10.85 -17.01 -17.38
CA GLU A 73 -12.20 -16.88 -17.94
C GLU A 73 -13.13 -15.99 -17.08
N SER A 74 -12.59 -15.37 -16.03
CA SER A 74 -13.36 -14.68 -14.99
C SER A 74 -14.00 -13.34 -15.38
N GLY A 75 -13.60 -12.77 -16.52
CA GLY A 75 -13.98 -11.42 -16.93
C GLY A 75 -13.40 -10.31 -16.03
N LEU A 76 -12.34 -10.60 -15.27
CA LEU A 76 -11.53 -9.55 -14.63
C LEU A 76 -10.97 -8.60 -15.69
N SER A 77 -10.86 -7.32 -15.35
CA SER A 77 -10.18 -6.34 -16.18
C SER A 77 -8.68 -6.60 -16.17
N VAL A 78 -8.03 -6.39 -17.31
CA VAL A 78 -6.60 -6.67 -17.50
C VAL A 78 -5.86 -5.37 -17.77
N TYR A 79 -4.83 -5.10 -16.98
CA TYR A 79 -3.83 -4.07 -17.26
C TYR A 79 -2.53 -4.74 -17.71
N TYR A 80 -2.09 -4.42 -18.93
CA TYR A 80 -0.83 -4.89 -19.49
C TYR A 80 0.34 -4.17 -18.81
N PHE A 81 0.96 -4.82 -17.83
CA PHE A 81 1.92 -4.19 -16.92
C PHE A 81 3.35 -4.23 -17.46
N SER A 82 3.71 -5.35 -18.08
CA SER A 82 4.95 -5.55 -18.84
C SER A 82 4.77 -6.69 -19.86
N ASP A 83 5.80 -7.01 -20.62
CA ASP A 83 5.76 -8.13 -21.59
C ASP A 83 5.43 -9.48 -20.90
N ASN A 84 5.83 -9.62 -19.64
CA ASN A 84 5.75 -10.89 -18.90
C ASN A 84 4.71 -10.88 -17.77
N ILE A 85 4.10 -9.72 -17.47
CA ILE A 85 3.18 -9.59 -16.34
C ILE A 85 1.97 -8.79 -16.78
N ASN A 86 0.79 -9.31 -16.48
CA ASN A 86 -0.47 -8.57 -16.51
C ASN A 86 -1.04 -8.46 -15.09
N VAL A 87 -1.73 -7.36 -14.80
CA VAL A 87 -2.49 -7.18 -13.56
C VAL A 87 -3.96 -7.43 -13.83
N LEU A 88 -4.57 -8.33 -13.07
CA LEU A 88 -5.99 -8.67 -13.17
C LEU A 88 -6.74 -8.07 -11.97
N PHE A 89 -7.79 -7.30 -12.26
CA PHE A 89 -8.52 -6.55 -11.25
C PHE A 89 -10.03 -6.48 -11.52
N CYS A 90 -10.82 -6.21 -10.48
CA CYS A 90 -12.25 -6.04 -10.64
C CYS A 90 -12.58 -4.66 -11.23
N GLY A 91 -13.03 -4.60 -12.48
CA GLY A 91 -13.42 -3.33 -13.13
C GLY A 91 -14.56 -2.55 -12.45
N ARG A 92 -15.31 -3.18 -11.52
CA ARG A 92 -16.38 -2.53 -10.74
C ARG A 92 -15.87 -1.82 -9.48
N CYS A 93 -15.03 -2.48 -8.68
CA CYS A 93 -14.61 -1.96 -7.37
C CYS A 93 -13.12 -1.61 -7.29
N GLY A 94 -12.34 -1.86 -8.35
CA GLY A 94 -10.92 -1.58 -8.39
C GLY A 94 -10.03 -2.64 -7.74
N SER A 95 -10.57 -3.63 -7.02
CA SER A 95 -9.77 -4.68 -6.35
C SER A 95 -8.74 -5.33 -7.26
N THR A 96 -7.46 -5.11 -6.97
CA THR A 96 -6.34 -5.87 -7.55
C THR A 96 -6.35 -7.30 -6.99
N MET A 97 -6.46 -8.30 -7.85
CA MET A 97 -6.75 -9.69 -7.45
C MET A 97 -5.61 -10.65 -7.77
N PHE A 98 -5.06 -10.58 -8.98
CA PHE A 98 -4.01 -11.48 -9.45
C PHE A 98 -2.99 -10.76 -10.31
N PHE A 99 -1.77 -11.30 -10.33
CA PHE A 99 -0.83 -11.11 -11.41
C PHE A 99 -0.87 -12.35 -12.30
N GLU A 100 -1.05 -12.16 -13.61
CA GLU A 100 -0.78 -13.19 -14.59
C GLU A 100 0.68 -13.10 -15.00
N GLN A 101 1.40 -14.21 -14.89
CA GLN A 101 2.80 -14.32 -15.28
C GLN A 101 2.89 -15.12 -16.57
N LYS A 102 3.50 -14.50 -17.58
CA LYS A 102 3.84 -15.10 -18.86
C LYS A 102 5.32 -15.43 -18.83
N GLU A 103 5.64 -16.71 -18.69
CA GLU A 103 7.02 -17.16 -18.76
C GLU A 103 7.44 -17.38 -20.23
N PRO A 104 8.57 -16.80 -20.67
CA PRO A 104 9.10 -17.05 -22.01
C PRO A 104 9.29 -18.56 -22.25
N GLY A 105 8.67 -19.08 -23.30
CA GLY A 105 8.78 -20.49 -23.69
C GLY A 105 7.80 -21.45 -23.00
N LYS A 106 6.94 -20.98 -22.08
CA LYS A 106 5.81 -21.77 -21.56
C LYS A 106 4.53 -21.44 -22.33
N VAL A 107 3.72 -22.47 -22.61
CA VAL A 107 2.42 -22.32 -23.28
C VAL A 107 1.35 -21.84 -22.30
N GLU A 108 1.41 -22.28 -21.05
CA GLU A 108 0.44 -21.92 -20.02
C GLU A 108 0.95 -20.77 -19.14
N THR A 109 0.07 -19.79 -18.90
CA THR A 109 0.29 -18.72 -17.94
C THR A 109 0.05 -19.21 -16.51
N SER A 110 0.87 -18.73 -15.57
CA SER A 110 0.62 -18.92 -14.13
C SER A 110 -0.03 -17.67 -13.54
N TYR A 111 -0.74 -17.84 -12.43
CA TYR A 111 -1.37 -16.74 -11.71
C TYR A 111 -0.84 -16.69 -10.29
N ALA A 112 -0.48 -15.49 -9.83
CA ALA A 112 -0.18 -15.22 -8.44
C ALA A 112 -1.32 -14.39 -7.85
N VAL A 113 -1.84 -14.82 -6.70
CA VAL A 113 -2.91 -14.12 -5.97
C VAL A 113 -2.32 -13.01 -5.12
N CYS A 114 -2.91 -11.82 -5.21
CA CYS A 114 -2.56 -10.73 -4.31
C CYS A 114 -3.01 -11.09 -2.89
N THR A 115 -2.09 -11.00 -1.93
CA THR A 115 -2.29 -11.44 -0.54
C THR A 115 -3.52 -10.81 0.12
N GLY A 116 -3.77 -9.52 -0.14
CA GLY A 116 -4.96 -8.83 0.38
C GLY A 116 -6.28 -9.29 -0.23
N ALA A 117 -6.31 -10.09 -1.30
CA ALA A 117 -7.53 -10.71 -1.80
C ALA A 117 -7.90 -12.00 -1.04
N LEU A 118 -6.95 -12.60 -0.31
CA LEU A 118 -7.14 -13.84 0.46
C LEU A 118 -7.87 -13.59 1.77
N PRO A 119 -8.64 -14.56 2.31
CA PRO A 119 -9.47 -14.32 3.48
C PRO A 119 -8.61 -14.22 4.76
N ASN A 120 -9.14 -13.56 5.79
CA ASN A 120 -8.58 -13.64 7.13
C ASN A 120 -9.23 -14.84 7.84
N VAL A 121 -8.47 -15.92 8.02
CA VAL A 121 -8.96 -17.20 8.56
C VAL A 121 -8.02 -17.69 9.65
N GLU A 122 -8.58 -18.40 10.62
CA GLU A 122 -7.82 -19.21 11.56
C GLU A 122 -7.50 -20.56 10.90
N LEU A 123 -6.23 -20.97 10.96
CA LEU A 123 -5.80 -22.26 10.43
C LEU A 123 -5.84 -23.34 11.51
N PRO A 124 -6.32 -24.56 11.18
CA PRO A 124 -6.13 -25.71 12.06
C PRO A 124 -4.64 -25.97 12.29
N GLY A 125 -4.20 -26.00 13.55
CA GLY A 125 -2.80 -26.12 13.93
C GLY A 125 -2.07 -24.79 14.13
N GLY A 126 -2.72 -23.65 13.89
CA GLY A 126 -2.14 -22.32 14.04
C GLY A 126 -1.23 -21.92 12.88
N GLY A 127 -0.50 -20.81 13.05
CA GLY A 127 0.37 -20.25 12.02
C GLY A 127 -0.38 -19.47 10.92
N PRO A 128 0.34 -18.89 9.96
CA PRO A 128 -0.25 -18.01 8.98
C PRO A 128 -0.75 -18.71 7.71
N LEU A 129 -1.72 -18.10 7.01
CA LEU A 129 -2.08 -18.53 5.65
C LEU A 129 -0.99 -18.17 4.64
N VAL A 130 -0.31 -17.03 4.84
CA VAL A 130 0.72 -16.53 3.95
C VAL A 130 1.97 -16.16 4.75
N THR A 131 3.13 -16.52 4.22
CA THR A 131 4.44 -16.07 4.69
C THR A 131 5.08 -15.18 3.63
N ILE A 132 5.74 -14.09 4.01
CA ILE A 132 6.50 -13.25 3.08
C ILE A 132 7.98 -13.58 3.26
N GLU A 133 8.54 -14.37 2.35
CA GLU A 133 9.93 -14.85 2.41
C GLU A 133 10.93 -13.82 1.84
N HIS A 134 10.46 -12.92 0.97
CA HIS A 134 11.31 -12.05 0.16
C HIS A 134 10.77 -10.63 -0.02
N HIS A 135 11.67 -9.65 0.02
CA HIS A 135 11.46 -8.26 -0.39
C HIS A 135 12.38 -7.93 -1.55
N MET A 136 11.85 -7.54 -2.71
CA MET A 136 12.64 -7.27 -3.91
C MET A 136 12.39 -5.89 -4.50
N PHE A 137 13.35 -5.42 -5.31
CA PHE A 137 13.39 -4.09 -5.92
C PHE A 137 13.35 -2.96 -4.88
N LEU A 138 14.17 -3.10 -3.86
CA LEU A 138 14.25 -2.12 -2.78
C LEU A 138 14.89 -0.81 -3.23
N ASP A 139 15.83 -0.83 -4.19
CA ASP A 139 16.51 0.38 -4.71
C ASP A 139 15.54 1.45 -5.22
N ASP A 140 14.44 1.04 -5.87
CA ASP A 140 13.40 1.94 -6.36
C ASP A 140 12.78 2.79 -5.25
N THR A 141 12.75 2.29 -4.00
CA THR A 141 12.15 3.00 -2.87
C THR A 141 13.01 4.16 -2.40
N LYS A 142 14.32 4.09 -2.62
CA LYS A 142 15.37 5.03 -2.16
C LYS A 142 15.52 5.19 -0.65
N ASP A 143 14.45 5.01 0.12
CA ASP A 143 14.43 5.12 1.58
C ASP A 143 14.20 3.76 2.26
N GLY A 144 14.01 2.67 1.52
CA GLY A 144 13.69 1.33 2.04
C GLY A 144 12.21 0.99 1.98
N GLY A 145 11.33 1.96 1.65
CA GLY A 145 9.89 1.74 1.54
C GLY A 145 9.29 1.16 2.82
N ALA A 146 8.39 0.19 2.68
CA ALA A 146 7.78 -0.50 3.81
C ALA A 146 8.63 -1.66 4.36
N SER A 147 9.75 -2.02 3.71
CA SER A 147 10.53 -3.20 4.09
C SER A 147 11.11 -3.17 5.52
N PRO A 148 11.45 -2.01 6.13
CA PRO A 148 11.88 -2.00 7.53
C PRO A 148 10.76 -2.36 8.51
N TRP A 149 9.50 -2.24 8.08
CA TRP A 149 8.30 -2.53 8.90
C TRP A 149 7.79 -3.94 8.69
N LEU A 150 8.26 -4.61 7.65
CA LEU A 150 7.90 -5.97 7.27
C LEU A 150 9.15 -6.84 7.39
N ARG A 151 9.90 -6.69 8.48
CA ARG A 151 11.22 -7.30 8.60
C ARG A 151 11.09 -8.77 8.93
N ASN A 152 10.23 -9.10 9.88
CA ASN A 152 10.11 -10.43 10.48
C ASN A 152 8.87 -11.17 9.98
N THR A 153 8.70 -11.28 8.66
CA THR A 153 7.48 -11.84 8.04
C THR A 153 7.65 -13.24 7.44
N ASP A 154 8.83 -13.83 7.52
CA ASP A 154 9.09 -15.19 7.07
C ASP A 154 8.78 -16.19 8.19
N TYR A 155 7.74 -17.01 8.03
CA TYR A 155 7.30 -17.98 9.04
C TYR A 155 8.03 -19.33 8.89
N ASP A 156 8.73 -19.72 9.96
CA ASP A 156 9.35 -21.02 10.13
C ASP A 156 8.33 -22.02 10.68
N VAL A 157 7.87 -22.94 9.83
CA VAL A 157 6.88 -23.96 10.18
C VAL A 157 7.42 -24.96 11.21
N GLU A 158 8.72 -25.29 11.17
CA GLU A 158 9.30 -26.27 12.10
C GLU A 158 9.37 -25.71 13.52
N ASN A 159 9.73 -24.43 13.65
CA ASN A 159 9.92 -23.77 14.94
C ASN A 159 8.67 -23.00 15.42
N GLY A 160 7.66 -22.82 14.56
CA GLY A 160 6.43 -22.11 14.88
C GLY A 160 6.65 -20.62 15.17
N CYS A 161 7.63 -19.99 14.53
CA CYS A 161 8.02 -18.61 14.78
C CYS A 161 8.33 -17.86 13.49
N TYR A 162 8.34 -16.53 13.57
CA TYR A 162 8.74 -15.67 12.46
C TYR A 162 10.22 -15.31 12.55
N LYS A 163 10.86 -15.20 11.38
CA LYS A 163 12.25 -14.78 11.19
C LYS A 163 12.33 -13.67 10.13
N ALA A 164 13.53 -13.10 9.99
CA ALA A 164 13.78 -12.04 9.05
C ALA A 164 13.58 -12.51 7.60
N ALA A 165 12.73 -11.82 6.85
CA ALA A 165 12.58 -12.03 5.43
C ALA A 165 13.81 -11.55 4.66
N ARG A 166 14.16 -12.24 3.58
CA ARG A 166 15.34 -11.91 2.76
C ARG A 166 15.06 -10.67 1.92
N ARG A 167 16.06 -9.81 1.74
CA ARG A 167 15.90 -8.50 1.08
C ARG A 167 16.85 -8.37 -0.09
N TRP A 168 16.39 -7.77 -1.19
CA TRP A 168 17.14 -7.70 -2.44
C TRP A 168 17.09 -6.27 -3.00
N HIS A 169 18.24 -5.77 -3.45
CA HIS A 169 18.33 -4.46 -4.12
C HIS A 169 17.42 -4.40 -5.36
N GLY A 170 17.50 -5.45 -6.20
CA GLY A 170 16.69 -5.64 -7.38
C GLY A 170 15.84 -6.93 -7.30
N ARG A 171 15.77 -7.68 -8.40
CA ARG A 171 15.01 -8.93 -8.45
C ARG A 171 15.61 -10.00 -7.53
N ARG A 172 14.75 -10.68 -6.76
CA ARG A 172 15.16 -11.81 -5.90
C ARG A 172 15.95 -12.86 -6.69
N PHE A 173 17.04 -13.38 -6.10
CA PHE A 173 17.95 -14.36 -6.70
C PHE A 173 18.68 -13.91 -7.99
N LYS A 174 18.56 -12.65 -8.38
CA LYS A 174 19.16 -12.09 -9.62
C LYS A 174 19.89 -10.77 -9.40
N SER A 175 19.85 -10.26 -8.17
CA SER A 175 20.53 -9.05 -7.72
C SER A 175 21.19 -9.32 -6.37
N ASP A 176 21.99 -8.37 -5.91
CA ASP A 176 22.65 -8.48 -4.61
C ASP A 176 21.62 -8.51 -3.47
N GLU A 177 21.87 -9.42 -2.53
CA GLU A 177 21.08 -9.56 -1.31
C GLU A 177 21.58 -8.54 -0.28
N ILE A 178 20.64 -7.83 0.34
CA ILE A 178 20.90 -6.98 1.49
C ILE A 178 20.94 -7.88 2.72
N LEU A 179 22.10 -8.01 3.34
CA LEU A 179 22.32 -8.95 4.43
C LEU A 179 21.47 -8.63 5.66
N GLU A 180 21.29 -9.61 6.52
CA GLU A 180 20.34 -9.51 7.62
C GLU A 180 20.69 -8.36 8.60
N GLY A 181 21.98 -8.20 8.89
CA GLY A 181 22.50 -7.17 9.79
C GLY A 181 22.62 -5.78 9.17
N ASP A 182 22.43 -5.63 7.86
CA ASP A 182 22.62 -4.35 7.18
C ASP A 182 21.38 -3.46 7.30
N ASP A 183 21.57 -2.24 7.78
CA ASP A 183 20.56 -1.20 7.61
C ASP A 183 20.63 -0.68 6.19
N TRP A 184 19.59 -0.97 5.41
CA TRP A 184 19.47 -0.44 4.06
C TRP A 184 18.14 0.29 3.87
N PRO A 185 18.19 1.58 3.45
CA PRO A 185 19.38 2.43 3.44
C PRO A 185 19.93 2.65 4.85
N SER A 186 21.20 3.07 4.95
CA SER A 186 21.81 3.29 6.27
C SER A 186 21.12 4.44 7.00
N LEU A 187 21.19 4.43 8.34
CA LEU A 187 20.63 5.51 9.16
C LEU A 187 21.23 6.88 8.79
N LYS A 188 22.49 6.91 8.38
CA LYS A 188 23.18 8.12 7.92
C LYS A 188 22.52 8.67 6.65
N ASP A 189 22.27 7.80 5.67
CA ASP A 189 21.65 8.19 4.40
C ASP A 189 20.22 8.69 4.62
N LEU A 190 19.47 8.02 5.50
CA LEU A 190 18.12 8.42 5.86
C LEU A 190 18.08 9.75 6.61
N SER A 191 19.05 10.03 7.49
CA SER A 191 19.13 11.31 8.19
C SER A 191 19.31 12.47 7.20
N VAL A 192 20.11 12.28 6.15
CA VAL A 192 20.27 13.28 5.09
C VAL A 192 18.94 13.49 4.34
N MET A 193 18.23 12.42 4.03
CA MET A 193 16.96 12.50 3.28
C MET A 193 15.82 13.13 4.08
N THR A 194 15.83 13.02 5.40
CA THR A 194 14.73 13.42 6.27
C THR A 194 14.99 14.69 7.07
N GLY A 195 16.19 15.26 6.96
CA GLY A 195 16.66 16.38 7.80
C GLY A 195 16.99 15.98 9.25
N GLY A 196 17.10 14.68 9.52
CA GLY A 196 17.34 14.10 10.85
C GLY A 196 16.12 14.16 11.78
N ALA A 197 16.28 13.66 13.01
CA ALA A 197 15.22 13.64 14.02
C ALA A 197 14.68 15.06 14.34
N ALA A 198 15.55 16.07 14.30
CA ALA A 198 15.19 17.47 14.55
C ALA A 198 14.20 18.06 13.52
N ALA A 199 14.25 17.62 12.26
CA ALA A 199 13.33 18.07 11.20
C ALA A 199 11.93 17.42 11.28
N GLN A 200 11.77 16.39 12.12
CA GLN A 200 10.46 15.83 12.46
C GLN A 200 9.84 16.52 13.69
N THR A 201 10.67 17.03 14.61
CA THR A 201 10.23 17.59 15.91
C THR A 201 10.12 19.12 15.93
N HIS A 202 10.71 19.82 14.98
CA HIS A 202 10.63 21.28 14.90
C HIS A 202 10.31 21.74 13.48
N ALA A 203 9.38 22.69 13.35
CA ALA A 203 9.28 23.55 12.18
C ALA A 203 10.57 24.39 12.11
N SER A 204 11.66 23.83 11.56
CA SER A 204 12.86 24.62 11.28
C SER A 204 12.48 25.75 10.34
N ASP A 205 12.98 26.94 10.65
CA ASP A 205 12.75 28.19 9.94
C ASP A 205 12.58 27.97 8.44
N SER A 206 11.49 28.53 7.94
CA SER A 206 11.13 28.63 6.54
C SER A 206 12.26 29.30 5.75
N GLN A 207 13.29 28.54 5.40
CA GLN A 207 14.00 28.79 4.16
C GLN A 207 12.95 28.66 3.06
N GLU A 208 12.84 29.67 2.20
CA GLU A 208 11.90 29.76 1.10
C GLU A 208 12.06 28.57 0.13
N LEU A 209 11.64 27.38 0.52
CA LEU A 209 11.28 26.35 -0.44
C LEU A 209 10.05 26.91 -1.14
N GLY A 210 10.22 27.27 -2.42
CA GLY A 210 9.10 27.63 -3.29
C GLY A 210 7.99 26.58 -3.26
N ASP A 211 6.86 26.85 -3.91
CA ASP A 211 5.67 26.01 -3.82
C ASP A 211 5.96 24.51 -4.06
N ILE A 212 5.99 23.71 -2.98
CA ILE A 212 6.25 22.28 -3.03
C ILE A 212 4.94 21.59 -3.35
N THR A 213 4.92 20.89 -4.48
CA THR A 213 3.83 19.99 -4.85
C THR A 213 4.29 18.53 -4.82
N ILE A 214 3.34 17.62 -4.53
CA ILE A 214 3.57 16.17 -4.57
C ILE A 214 2.73 15.60 -5.70
N PRO A 215 3.33 15.18 -6.82
CA PRO A 215 2.60 14.46 -7.85
C PRO A 215 2.05 13.13 -7.31
N VAL A 216 0.76 12.89 -7.56
CA VAL A 216 0.06 11.64 -7.32
C VAL A 216 -0.29 11.06 -8.68
N LYS A 217 0.42 10.01 -9.10
CA LYS A 217 0.27 9.47 -10.47
C LYS A 217 0.28 7.96 -10.48
N CYS A 218 -0.80 7.38 -11.00
CA CYS A 218 -0.91 5.93 -11.18
C CYS A 218 0.02 5.42 -12.29
N ARG A 219 0.22 4.10 -12.33
CA ARG A 219 1.15 3.45 -13.24
C ARG A 219 0.85 3.71 -14.72
N CYS A 220 -0.41 3.64 -15.13
CA CYS A 220 -0.80 3.91 -16.53
C CYS A 220 -0.83 5.40 -16.89
N GLY A 221 -0.66 6.30 -15.91
CA GLY A 221 -0.75 7.75 -16.11
C GLY A 221 -2.17 8.30 -16.30
N GLY A 222 -3.19 7.44 -16.29
CA GLY A 222 -4.59 7.85 -16.49
C GLY A 222 -5.16 8.67 -15.32
N VAL A 223 -4.56 8.64 -14.14
CA VAL A 223 -4.88 9.54 -13.03
C VAL A 223 -3.62 10.30 -12.65
N HIS A 224 -3.71 11.62 -12.64
CA HIS A 224 -2.61 12.51 -12.27
C HIS A 224 -3.17 13.76 -11.59
N VAL A 225 -2.83 13.95 -10.31
CA VAL A 225 -3.11 15.17 -9.54
C VAL A 225 -1.87 15.63 -8.79
N GLU A 226 -1.90 16.84 -8.27
CA GLU A 226 -0.83 17.40 -7.43
C GLU A 226 -1.38 17.77 -6.06
N LEU A 227 -0.70 17.34 -5.00
CA LEU A 227 -0.96 17.80 -3.63
C LEU A 227 -0.15 19.07 -3.38
N LEU A 228 -0.80 20.14 -2.94
CA LEU A 228 -0.18 21.44 -2.64
C LEU A 228 0.39 21.43 -1.22
N ALA A 229 1.45 20.65 -0.99
CA ALA A 229 1.99 20.38 0.33
C ALA A 229 2.48 21.63 1.08
N SER A 230 3.19 22.55 0.41
CA SER A 230 3.65 23.79 1.04
C SER A 230 2.48 24.74 1.37
N VAL A 231 1.49 24.83 0.48
CA VAL A 231 0.29 25.66 0.66
C VAL A 231 -0.52 25.15 1.86
N ALA A 232 -0.76 23.84 1.92
CA ALA A 232 -1.45 23.20 3.04
C ALA A 232 -0.71 23.46 4.37
N ARG A 233 0.61 23.19 4.40
CA ARG A 233 1.44 23.39 5.59
C ARG A 233 1.44 24.84 6.08
N LYS A 234 1.53 25.81 5.15
CA LYS A 234 1.49 27.25 5.48
C LYS A 234 0.13 27.67 6.03
N GLU A 235 -0.95 27.12 5.49
CA GLU A 235 -2.29 27.38 6.02
C GLU A 235 -2.42 26.82 7.44
N PHE A 236 -1.97 25.58 7.68
CA PHE A 236 -2.04 24.94 8.98
C PHE A 236 -1.13 25.59 10.03
N SER A 237 0.04 26.12 9.65
CA SER A 237 0.92 26.81 10.61
C SER A 237 0.34 28.13 11.14
N GLN A 238 -0.70 28.66 10.49
CA GLN A 238 -1.42 29.85 10.91
C GLN A 238 -2.66 29.52 11.76
N MET A 239 -3.01 28.24 11.89
CA MET A 239 -4.16 27.80 12.69
C MET A 239 -3.79 27.58 14.16
N PRO A 240 -4.67 27.95 15.10
CA PRO A 240 -4.54 27.51 16.49
C PRO A 240 -4.52 25.97 16.61
N ARG A 241 -3.75 25.45 17.57
CA ARG A 241 -3.54 24.00 17.75
C ARG A 241 -4.85 23.21 17.93
N ASP A 242 -5.83 23.80 18.59
CA ASP A 242 -7.15 23.22 18.85
C ASP A 242 -8.10 23.26 17.62
N GLN A 243 -7.76 24.06 16.60
CA GLN A 243 -8.49 24.16 15.33
C GLN A 243 -7.84 23.35 14.20
N LEU A 244 -6.65 22.78 14.44
CA LEU A 244 -5.96 21.97 13.45
C LEU A 244 -6.80 20.74 13.07
N PRO A 245 -6.87 20.39 11.77
CA PRO A 245 -7.52 19.17 11.34
C PRO A 245 -6.87 17.97 12.00
N ARG A 246 -7.67 16.93 12.26
CA ARG A 246 -7.19 15.75 12.97
C ARG A 246 -5.96 15.11 12.31
N PHE A 247 -5.90 15.14 10.99
CA PHE A 247 -4.80 14.57 10.22
C PHE A 247 -3.55 15.45 10.14
N VAL A 248 -3.48 16.60 10.83
CA VAL A 248 -2.32 17.49 10.80
C VAL A 248 -1.53 17.35 12.09
N ASP A 249 -0.21 17.21 11.96
CA ASP A 249 0.69 17.22 13.10
C ASP A 249 0.87 18.63 13.66
N PRO A 250 0.55 18.90 14.93
CA PRO A 250 0.63 20.22 15.51
C PRO A 250 2.06 20.73 15.72
N ASP A 251 3.06 19.85 15.70
CA ASP A 251 4.44 20.22 16.00
C ASP A 251 5.22 20.60 14.72
N ASN A 252 4.80 20.10 13.55
CA ASN A 252 5.45 20.39 12.26
C ASN A 252 4.49 20.82 11.11
N ASN A 253 3.18 20.83 11.36
CA ASN A 253 2.09 21.18 10.45
C ASN A 253 2.00 20.34 9.17
N LYS A 254 2.64 19.16 9.13
CA LYS A 254 2.54 18.21 8.01
C LYS A 254 1.30 17.36 8.14
N SER A 255 0.76 16.92 7.01
CA SER A 255 -0.24 15.84 6.99
C SER A 255 0.37 14.55 7.53
N ILE A 256 -0.41 13.79 8.30
CA ILE A 256 0.04 12.52 8.82
C ILE A 256 0.09 11.46 7.72
N ALA A 257 0.94 10.45 7.92
CA ALA A 257 0.92 9.19 7.21
C ALA A 257 0.59 8.06 8.20
N SER A 258 -0.33 7.17 7.84
CA SER A 258 -0.83 6.12 8.73
C SER A 258 -0.87 4.75 8.06
N PHE A 259 -0.88 3.74 8.92
CA PHE A 259 -1.09 2.33 8.59
C PHE A 259 -2.57 1.99 8.75
N ASP A 260 -3.12 1.21 7.84
CA ASP A 260 -4.50 0.74 7.89
C ASP A 260 -4.55 -0.74 7.49
N VAL A 261 -5.25 -1.54 8.29
CA VAL A 261 -5.42 -2.99 8.09
C VAL A 261 -6.88 -3.39 7.89
N CYS A 262 -7.74 -2.40 7.60
CA CYS A 262 -9.16 -2.61 7.40
C CYS A 262 -9.43 -3.61 6.28
N ASP A 263 -10.46 -4.45 6.43
CA ASP A 263 -10.78 -5.50 5.47
C ASP A 263 -11.01 -4.93 4.07
N SER A 264 -11.64 -3.78 3.99
CA SER A 264 -11.98 -3.13 2.73
C SER A 264 -10.78 -2.44 2.06
N CYS A 265 -9.83 -1.91 2.84
CA CYS A 265 -8.55 -1.36 2.39
C CYS A 265 -7.74 -2.50 1.78
N ARG A 266 -7.64 -3.59 2.53
CA ARG A 266 -6.95 -4.81 2.13
C ARG A 266 -7.50 -5.40 0.84
N THR A 267 -8.83 -5.57 0.78
CA THR A 267 -9.49 -6.20 -0.37
C THR A 267 -9.48 -5.31 -1.62
N VAL A 268 -9.48 -3.98 -1.48
CA VAL A 268 -9.43 -3.08 -2.66
C VAL A 268 -8.03 -2.92 -3.22
N SER A 269 -6.99 -2.92 -2.39
CA SER A 269 -5.62 -2.77 -2.87
C SER A 269 -4.96 -4.10 -3.25
N GLY A 270 -5.45 -5.22 -2.71
CA GLY A 270 -4.79 -6.52 -2.80
C GLY A 270 -3.59 -6.65 -1.86
N LEU A 271 -3.52 -5.87 -0.78
CA LEU A 271 -2.40 -5.88 0.19
C LEU A 271 -2.87 -6.01 1.63
N ASP A 272 -2.10 -6.67 2.49
CA ASP A 272 -2.46 -6.86 3.90
C ASP A 272 -2.43 -5.57 4.74
N ILE A 273 -1.51 -4.65 4.45
CA ILE A 273 -1.36 -3.38 5.17
C ILE A 273 -1.29 -2.23 4.16
N PHE A 274 -2.25 -1.32 4.24
CA PHE A 274 -2.35 -0.16 3.37
C PHE A 274 -1.88 1.10 4.07
N HIS A 275 -1.52 2.11 3.28
CA HIS A 275 -0.94 3.35 3.81
C HIS A 275 -1.64 4.56 3.22
N TRP A 276 -2.15 5.43 4.10
CA TRP A 276 -2.85 6.65 3.74
C TRP A 276 -2.09 7.89 4.22
N THR A 277 -2.13 8.96 3.42
CA THR A 277 -1.95 10.33 3.88
C THR A 277 -3.25 11.11 3.67
N PHE A 278 -3.36 12.34 4.14
CA PHE A 278 -4.64 13.05 4.22
C PHE A 278 -4.51 14.48 3.74
N PHE A 279 -5.43 14.91 2.88
CA PHE A 279 -5.44 16.27 2.35
C PHE A 279 -6.86 16.81 2.30
N TRP A 280 -6.98 18.12 2.48
CA TRP A 280 -8.20 18.79 2.07
C TRP A 280 -8.25 18.90 0.55
N LEU A 281 -9.44 18.76 -0.01
CA LEU A 281 -9.68 18.79 -1.45
C LEU A 281 -9.22 20.10 -2.11
N LYS A 282 -9.35 21.23 -1.41
CA LYS A 282 -8.83 22.54 -1.86
C LYS A 282 -7.30 22.60 -1.99
N HIS A 283 -6.58 21.64 -1.40
CA HIS A 283 -5.12 21.49 -1.52
C HIS A 283 -4.73 20.46 -2.58
N ILE A 284 -5.67 20.04 -3.42
CA ILE A 284 -5.44 19.15 -4.56
C ILE A 284 -5.77 19.91 -5.84
N ARG A 285 -4.95 19.75 -6.88
CA ARG A 285 -5.22 20.31 -8.20
C ARG A 285 -4.88 19.34 -9.32
N PHE A 286 -5.41 19.60 -10.50
CA PHE A 286 -4.86 19.01 -11.72
C PHE A 286 -3.47 19.61 -12.01
N PRO A 287 -2.55 18.83 -12.60
CA PRO A 287 -1.25 19.33 -13.05
C PRO A 287 -1.43 20.49 -14.03
N GLN A 288 -0.55 21.49 -13.95
CA GLN A 288 -0.61 22.62 -14.86
C GLN A 288 -0.10 22.22 -16.24
N ASP A 289 -0.93 22.40 -17.28
CA ASP A 289 -0.45 22.42 -18.65
C ASP A 289 -0.16 23.88 -19.05
N ALA A 290 1.07 24.16 -19.51
CA ALA A 290 1.53 25.50 -19.83
C ALA A 290 0.74 26.16 -20.97
N ALA A 291 -0.07 25.39 -21.71
CA ALA A 291 -0.78 25.82 -22.91
C ALA A 291 -2.27 26.17 -22.74
N SER A 292 -2.91 25.93 -21.59
CA SER A 292 -4.37 26.14 -21.43
C SER A 292 -4.74 27.40 -20.63
N SER A 293 -5.58 28.25 -21.22
CA SER A 293 -6.12 29.48 -20.59
C SER A 293 -7.39 29.25 -19.78
N SER A 294 -8.14 28.17 -20.02
CA SER A 294 -9.22 27.70 -19.14
C SER A 294 -8.69 26.56 -18.26
N ARG A 295 -8.84 26.70 -16.94
CA ARG A 295 -8.27 25.76 -15.97
C ARG A 295 -9.37 24.89 -15.39
N PRO A 296 -9.33 23.56 -15.57
CA PRO A 296 -10.17 22.68 -14.78
C PRO A 296 -9.80 22.84 -13.30
N VAL A 297 -10.81 23.05 -12.45
CA VAL A 297 -10.65 23.19 -11.00
C VAL A 297 -10.97 21.84 -10.37
N PHE A 298 -10.08 21.35 -9.53
CA PHE A 298 -10.33 20.09 -8.83
C PHE A 298 -11.51 20.26 -7.86
N PRO A 299 -12.42 19.27 -7.73
CA PRO A 299 -13.59 19.39 -6.87
C PRO A 299 -13.21 19.68 -5.41
N GLU A 300 -13.86 20.67 -4.78
CA GLU A 300 -13.50 21.15 -3.43
C GLU A 300 -14.24 20.44 -2.27
N SER A 301 -15.15 19.52 -2.58
CA SER A 301 -15.86 18.69 -1.58
C SER A 301 -16.02 17.24 -2.05
N THR A 302 -16.18 16.30 -1.11
CA THR A 302 -16.34 14.87 -1.41
C THR A 302 -17.61 14.63 -2.23
N ALA A 303 -18.68 15.37 -1.93
CA ALA A 303 -19.91 15.37 -2.74
C ALA A 303 -19.67 15.89 -4.17
N ALA A 304 -18.88 16.96 -4.34
CA ALA A 304 -18.54 17.48 -5.66
C ALA A 304 -17.65 16.50 -6.43
N LEU A 305 -16.68 15.85 -5.78
CA LEU A 305 -15.82 14.84 -6.38
C LEU A 305 -16.63 13.61 -6.81
N LYS A 306 -17.52 13.11 -5.95
CA LYS A 306 -18.46 12.02 -6.27
C LYS A 306 -19.31 12.37 -7.48
N LYS A 307 -19.93 13.55 -7.49
CA LYS A 307 -20.73 14.03 -8.62
C LYS A 307 -19.90 14.08 -9.90
N ALA A 308 -18.71 14.67 -9.86
CA ALA A 308 -17.86 14.85 -11.04
C ALA A 308 -17.37 13.51 -11.65
N VAL A 309 -17.08 12.51 -10.81
CA VAL A 309 -16.64 11.18 -11.30
C VAL A 309 -17.79 10.33 -11.82
N LEU A 310 -19.02 10.54 -11.33
CA LEU A 310 -20.23 9.83 -11.77
C LEU A 310 -20.91 10.48 -12.98
N GLN A 311 -20.41 11.61 -13.49
CA GLN A 311 -20.90 12.21 -14.73
C GLN A 311 -20.70 11.27 -15.93
N ASN A 312 -21.54 11.46 -16.94
CA ASN A 312 -21.35 10.81 -18.23
C ASN A 312 -19.98 11.20 -18.83
N GLU A 313 -19.35 10.29 -19.57
CA GLU A 313 -17.99 10.50 -20.08
C GLU A 313 -17.83 11.78 -20.93
N GLU A 314 -18.88 12.20 -21.63
CA GLU A 314 -18.89 13.43 -22.45
C GLU A 314 -18.91 14.73 -21.62
N GLU A 315 -19.47 14.70 -20.41
CA GLU A 315 -19.60 15.87 -19.53
C GLU A 315 -18.48 15.93 -18.48
N ARG A 316 -17.71 14.85 -18.36
CA ARG A 316 -16.72 14.67 -17.31
C ARG A 316 -15.48 15.50 -17.62
N ASP A 317 -14.99 16.22 -16.60
CA ASP A 317 -13.74 16.96 -16.69
C ASP A 317 -12.58 16.03 -17.11
N PRO A 318 -11.88 16.31 -18.22
CA PRO A 318 -10.80 15.46 -18.71
C PRO A 318 -9.63 15.36 -17.73
N GLY A 319 -9.46 16.33 -16.82
CA GLY A 319 -8.46 16.28 -15.75
C GLY A 319 -8.67 15.10 -14.80
N LEU A 320 -9.90 14.62 -14.62
CA LEU A 320 -10.18 13.42 -13.84
C LEU A 320 -9.66 12.14 -14.52
N GLY A 321 -9.32 12.19 -15.80
CA GLY A 321 -8.76 11.08 -16.58
C GLY A 321 -9.53 9.77 -16.39
N ALA A 322 -8.82 8.73 -15.96
CA ALA A 322 -9.35 7.37 -15.74
C ALA A 322 -9.84 7.12 -14.30
N LEU A 323 -10.01 8.15 -13.47
CA LEU A 323 -10.51 7.99 -12.10
C LEU A 323 -11.92 7.37 -12.13
N ARG A 324 -12.19 6.37 -11.30
CA ARG A 324 -13.50 5.77 -11.11
C ARG A 324 -13.78 5.72 -9.62
N MET A 325 -15.05 5.53 -9.26
CA MET A 325 -15.47 5.42 -7.87
C MET A 325 -16.35 4.19 -7.67
N TYR A 326 -16.16 3.54 -6.52
CA TYR A 326 -17.04 2.51 -6.01
C TYR A 326 -17.48 2.88 -4.59
N GLU A 327 -18.79 2.85 -4.36
CA GLU A 327 -19.38 3.05 -3.04
C GLU A 327 -19.39 1.69 -2.31
N SER A 328 -18.54 1.55 -1.28
CA SER A 328 -18.39 0.25 -0.58
C SER A 328 -19.41 0.03 0.54
N SER A 329 -20.01 1.11 1.02
CA SER A 329 -21.14 1.16 1.95
C SER A 329 -21.79 2.55 1.82
N PRO A 330 -22.98 2.79 2.40
CA PRO A 330 -23.49 4.15 2.54
C PRO A 330 -22.39 5.07 3.07
N ASP A 331 -22.29 6.25 2.46
CA ASP A 331 -21.36 7.33 2.85
C ASP A 331 -19.86 7.02 2.68
N VAL A 332 -19.48 5.88 2.08
CA VAL A 332 -18.07 5.50 1.87
C VAL A 332 -17.73 5.40 0.38
N GLN A 333 -16.82 6.26 -0.06
CA GLN A 333 -16.43 6.42 -1.45
C GLN A 333 -14.99 5.94 -1.65
N ARG A 334 -14.77 5.02 -2.60
CA ARG A 334 -13.44 4.50 -2.95
C ARG A 334 -13.09 4.83 -4.38
N TYR A 335 -12.04 5.60 -4.57
CA TYR A 335 -11.59 6.04 -5.87
C TYR A 335 -10.39 5.24 -6.33
N PHE A 336 -10.42 4.80 -7.58
CA PHE A 336 -9.38 3.99 -8.19
C PHE A 336 -9.19 4.35 -9.66
N CYS A 337 -8.04 4.02 -10.23
CA CYS A 337 -7.83 4.14 -11.67
C CYS A 337 -8.52 2.98 -12.40
N GLY A 338 -9.49 3.29 -13.25
CA GLY A 338 -10.20 2.29 -14.06
C GLY A 338 -9.33 1.56 -15.09
N GLY A 339 -8.12 2.08 -15.39
CA GLY A 339 -7.20 1.48 -16.35
C GLY A 339 -6.15 0.54 -15.73
N CYS A 340 -5.71 0.77 -14.50
CA CYS A 340 -4.64 -0.03 -13.87
C CYS A 340 -4.91 -0.46 -12.43
N SER A 341 -6.14 -0.31 -11.92
CA SER A 341 -6.56 -0.68 -10.56
C SER A 341 -6.03 0.17 -9.40
N ALA A 342 -5.06 1.06 -9.64
CA ALA A 342 -4.45 1.88 -8.60
C ALA A 342 -5.49 2.54 -7.69
N VAL A 343 -5.45 2.21 -6.40
CA VAL A 343 -6.23 2.89 -5.37
C VAL A 343 -5.71 4.32 -5.27
N VAL A 344 -6.61 5.32 -5.34
CA VAL A 344 -6.23 6.74 -5.38
C VAL A 344 -6.71 7.46 -4.13
N PHE A 345 -8.02 7.44 -3.87
CA PHE A 345 -8.61 8.13 -2.74
C PHE A 345 -9.57 7.24 -1.96
N TYR A 346 -9.68 7.51 -0.68
CA TYR A 346 -10.82 7.13 0.15
C TYR A 346 -11.47 8.40 0.70
N ALA A 347 -12.80 8.43 0.75
CA ALA A 347 -13.54 9.55 1.30
C ALA A 347 -14.78 9.05 2.04
N VAL A 348 -15.21 9.83 3.03
CA VAL A 348 -16.49 9.67 3.71
C VAL A 348 -17.28 10.95 3.68
N ASP A 349 -18.61 10.85 3.62
CA ASP A 349 -19.48 12.02 3.46
C ASP A 349 -19.39 12.98 4.67
N ASP A 350 -19.18 12.44 5.88
CA ASP A 350 -19.01 13.20 7.13
C ASP A 350 -17.76 14.09 7.15
N LEU A 351 -16.75 13.77 6.34
CA LEU A 351 -15.52 14.56 6.18
C LEU A 351 -15.56 15.27 4.82
N ALA A 352 -16.56 16.14 4.66
CA ALA A 352 -16.95 16.74 3.38
C ALA A 352 -15.84 17.43 2.58
N ASN A 353 -14.72 17.81 3.20
CA ASN A 353 -13.59 18.47 2.55
C ASN A 353 -12.29 17.66 2.56
N GLN A 354 -12.26 16.45 3.14
CA GLN A 354 -11.06 15.64 3.29
C GLN A 354 -11.11 14.41 2.38
N VAL A 355 -9.96 14.05 1.82
CA VAL A 355 -9.73 12.73 1.25
C VAL A 355 -8.47 12.12 1.84
N ASP A 356 -8.50 10.81 1.94
CA ASP A 356 -7.33 9.98 2.21
C ASP A 356 -6.69 9.67 0.86
N VAL A 357 -5.38 9.90 0.72
CA VAL A 357 -4.63 9.75 -0.53
C VAL A 357 -3.67 8.57 -0.40
N ALA A 358 -3.70 7.68 -1.38
CA ALA A 358 -2.90 6.46 -1.39
C ALA A 358 -1.39 6.76 -1.51
N LEU A 359 -0.62 6.39 -0.47
CA LEU A 359 0.80 6.74 -0.35
C LEU A 359 1.70 6.15 -1.45
N GLY A 360 1.33 4.99 -1.97
CA GLY A 360 2.06 4.33 -3.06
C GLY A 360 2.08 5.13 -4.36
N LEU A 361 1.16 6.08 -4.54
CA LEU A 361 1.08 6.92 -5.73
C LEU A 361 1.90 8.21 -5.65
N LEU A 362 2.44 8.54 -4.47
CA LEU A 362 3.20 9.76 -4.28
C LEU A 362 4.57 9.66 -4.95
N ARG A 363 4.94 10.73 -5.66
CA ARG A 363 6.28 10.95 -6.20
C ARG A 363 6.91 12.08 -5.41
N ALA A 364 7.59 11.73 -4.32
CA ALA A 364 8.18 12.73 -3.45
C ALA A 364 9.25 13.54 -4.22
N PRO A 365 9.14 14.88 -4.29
CA PRO A 365 10.15 15.72 -4.94
C PRO A 365 11.53 15.57 -4.28
N PRO A 366 12.61 16.02 -4.94
CA PRO A 366 13.93 16.08 -4.33
C PRO A 366 13.95 16.88 -3.03
N VAL A 367 14.72 16.41 -2.05
CA VAL A 367 14.90 17.01 -0.73
C VAL A 367 16.10 17.96 -0.67
N GLY A 368 16.86 18.06 -1.75
CA GLY A 368 18.05 18.91 -1.87
C GLY A 368 18.98 18.41 -2.96
N LYS A 369 20.25 18.87 -2.89
CA LYS A 369 21.33 18.39 -3.76
C LYS A 369 22.46 17.78 -2.92
N ASN A 370 23.08 16.73 -3.44
CA ASN A 370 24.27 16.14 -2.86
C ASN A 370 25.39 17.18 -2.87
N THR A 371 26.02 17.43 -1.72
CA THR A 371 27.05 18.46 -1.56
C THR A 371 28.36 18.13 -2.28
N THR A 372 28.53 16.87 -2.69
CA THR A 372 29.77 16.34 -3.28
C THR A 372 29.74 16.38 -4.79
N ASP A 373 28.60 16.04 -5.41
CA ASP A 373 28.45 15.95 -6.87
C ASP A 373 27.28 16.78 -7.45
N GLY A 374 26.49 17.45 -6.60
CA GLY A 374 25.38 18.32 -7.02
C GLY A 374 24.15 17.58 -7.56
N SER A 375 24.11 16.25 -7.52
CA SER A 375 22.95 15.44 -7.92
C SER A 375 21.76 15.66 -6.99
N ASP A 376 20.54 15.51 -7.50
CA ASP A 376 19.34 15.64 -6.68
C ASP A 376 19.30 14.51 -5.62
N VAL A 377 19.17 14.89 -4.34
CA VAL A 377 18.81 13.93 -3.30
C VAL A 377 17.30 13.73 -3.44
N HIS A 378 16.91 12.62 -4.04
CA HIS A 378 15.49 12.37 -4.31
C HIS A 378 14.74 11.97 -3.03
N GLY A 379 13.49 12.43 -2.91
CA GLY A 379 12.56 11.90 -1.92
C GLY A 379 12.31 10.40 -2.12
N GLY A 380 12.18 9.68 -1.02
CA GLY A 380 11.89 8.25 -1.00
C GLY A 380 10.41 7.90 -0.95
N ALA A 381 10.13 6.60 -1.01
CA ALA A 381 8.79 6.04 -1.06
C ALA A 381 7.87 6.46 0.09
N ARG A 382 8.43 6.67 1.29
CA ARG A 382 7.70 7.05 2.49
C ARG A 382 7.43 8.54 2.58
N ALA A 383 8.09 9.36 1.75
CA ALA A 383 7.96 10.82 1.74
C ALA A 383 8.08 11.46 3.15
N GLU A 384 8.92 10.92 4.03
CA GLU A 384 9.01 11.34 5.44
C GLU A 384 9.42 12.81 5.65
N HIS A 385 10.07 13.43 4.65
CA HIS A 385 10.39 14.85 4.71
C HIS A 385 9.14 15.73 4.51
N LEU A 386 8.07 15.22 3.89
CA LEU A 386 6.81 15.93 3.62
C LEU A 386 5.67 15.52 4.54
N LEU A 387 5.74 14.33 5.13
CA LEU A 387 4.66 13.74 5.92
C LEU A 387 5.10 13.43 7.35
N SER A 388 4.17 13.49 8.30
CA SER A 388 4.41 13.06 9.69
C SER A 388 3.90 11.64 9.90
N TRP A 389 4.80 10.67 10.04
CA TRP A 389 4.41 9.28 10.21
C TRP A 389 3.92 8.98 11.61
N LYS A 390 2.81 8.24 11.72
CA LYS A 390 2.22 7.79 13.00
C LYS A 390 3.00 6.63 13.63
N PHE A 391 4.32 6.75 13.74
CA PHE A 391 5.16 5.72 14.34
C PHE A 391 4.85 5.55 15.83
N GLY A 392 4.63 4.29 16.23
CA GLY A 392 4.25 3.92 17.60
C GLY A 392 2.76 3.91 17.88
N GLY A 393 1.92 4.35 16.95
CA GLY A 393 0.46 4.32 17.11
C GLY A 393 -0.15 3.01 16.65
N SER A 394 -1.40 2.78 17.06
CA SER A 394 -2.21 1.69 16.50
C SER A 394 -2.49 1.92 15.01
N MET A 395 -2.48 0.82 14.26
CA MET A 395 -2.94 0.79 12.87
C MET A 395 -4.46 0.99 12.83
N GLY A 396 -4.98 1.56 11.74
CA GLY A 396 -6.42 1.71 11.53
C GLY A 396 -7.11 0.36 11.46
N TRP A 397 -8.29 0.25 12.08
CA TRP A 397 -9.19 -0.91 12.00
C TRP A 397 -8.57 -2.27 12.36
N GLN A 398 -7.69 -2.32 13.37
CA GLN A 398 -7.07 -3.58 13.82
C GLN A 398 -8.08 -4.68 14.21
N GLN A 399 -9.29 -4.31 14.62
CA GLN A 399 -10.35 -5.28 14.90
C GLN A 399 -10.71 -6.17 13.69
N ASP A 400 -10.52 -5.70 12.46
CA ASP A 400 -10.86 -6.45 11.25
C ASP A 400 -9.92 -7.65 11.02
N VAL A 401 -8.73 -7.65 11.63
CA VAL A 401 -7.77 -8.76 11.51
C VAL A 401 -7.82 -9.76 12.66
N GLN A 402 -8.55 -9.46 13.73
CA GLN A 402 -8.59 -10.28 14.94
C GLN A 402 -9.15 -11.68 14.66
N GLY A 403 -8.59 -12.68 15.34
CA GLY A 403 -9.05 -14.08 15.26
C GLY A 403 -8.69 -14.80 13.95
N GLY A 404 -7.90 -14.19 13.07
CA GLY A 404 -7.35 -14.85 11.89
C GLY A 404 -5.84 -14.71 11.81
N TRP A 405 -5.25 -15.29 10.76
CA TRP A 405 -3.79 -15.31 10.59
C TRP A 405 -3.12 -13.93 10.53
N ARG A 406 -3.87 -12.88 10.17
CA ARG A 406 -3.32 -11.52 10.07
C ARG A 406 -3.08 -10.87 11.42
N ASP A 407 -3.66 -11.38 12.50
CA ASP A 407 -3.42 -10.86 13.85
C ASP A 407 -1.93 -10.95 14.21
N GLY A 408 -1.31 -12.10 13.92
CA GLY A 408 0.15 -12.30 14.09
C GLY A 408 0.98 -11.35 13.22
N LEU A 409 0.60 -11.17 11.94
CA LEU A 409 1.26 -10.23 11.03
C LEU A 409 1.20 -8.79 11.56
N VAL A 410 0.03 -8.32 12.01
CA VAL A 410 -0.13 -6.95 12.51
C VAL A 410 0.68 -6.71 13.78
N LYS A 411 0.77 -7.72 14.67
CA LYS A 411 1.64 -7.64 15.84
C LYS A 411 3.11 -7.49 15.43
N ILE A 412 3.58 -8.32 14.51
CA ILE A 412 4.97 -8.28 14.01
C ILE A 412 5.29 -6.92 13.40
N VAL A 413 4.42 -6.41 12.53
CA VAL A 413 4.65 -5.12 11.88
C VAL A 413 4.62 -3.99 12.91
N THR A 414 3.78 -4.08 13.94
CA THR A 414 3.78 -3.11 15.05
C THR A 414 5.12 -3.12 15.81
N ASP A 415 5.67 -4.30 16.07
CA ASP A 415 6.97 -4.49 16.73
C ASP A 415 8.11 -3.95 15.83
N ASP A 416 8.10 -4.26 14.53
CA ASP A 416 9.09 -3.82 13.55
C ASP A 416 9.05 -2.29 13.33
N VAL A 417 7.86 -1.69 13.23
CA VAL A 417 7.69 -0.22 13.17
C VAL A 417 8.24 0.44 14.44
N THR A 418 8.00 -0.17 15.60
CA THR A 418 8.50 0.34 16.89
C THR A 418 10.02 0.28 16.96
N ALA A 419 10.60 -0.87 16.62
CA ALA A 419 12.05 -1.06 16.56
C ALA A 419 12.70 -0.08 15.56
N TRP A 420 12.10 0.11 14.38
CA TRP A 420 12.54 1.07 13.37
C TRP A 420 12.55 2.51 13.89
N ARG A 421 11.47 2.93 14.55
CA ARG A 421 11.34 4.26 15.18
C ARG A 421 12.44 4.48 16.22
N ASP A 422 12.57 3.54 17.15
CA ASP A 422 13.47 3.66 18.30
C ASP A 422 14.93 3.66 17.86
N LYS A 423 15.29 2.81 16.88
CA LYS A 423 16.62 2.78 16.28
C LYS A 423 17.00 4.12 15.62
N ARG A 424 16.01 4.85 15.10
CA ARG A 424 16.19 6.18 14.50
C ARG A 424 16.09 7.33 15.50
N GLY A 425 15.84 7.05 16.79
CA GLY A 425 15.66 8.07 17.82
C GLY A 425 14.46 8.99 17.56
N LEU A 426 13.44 8.51 16.84
CA LEU A 426 12.25 9.30 16.53
C LEU A 426 11.28 9.29 17.71
N ALA A 427 10.68 10.45 17.99
CA ALA A 427 9.60 10.53 18.96
C ALA A 427 8.37 9.74 18.48
N LYS A 428 7.54 9.27 19.43
CA LYS A 428 6.19 8.83 19.11
C LYS A 428 5.42 10.00 18.53
N ASN A 429 4.62 9.74 17.49
CA ASN A 429 3.74 10.76 16.96
C ASN A 429 2.75 11.24 18.04
N TRP A 430 2.31 12.49 17.98
CA TRP A 430 1.41 13.09 18.97
C TRP A 430 0.05 12.36 19.11
N ARG A 431 -0.37 11.59 18.09
CA ARG A 431 -1.60 10.78 18.10
C ARG A 431 -1.42 9.35 18.66
N VAL A 432 -0.28 9.06 19.26
CA VAL A 432 0.01 7.74 19.85
C VAL A 432 -0.47 7.66 21.28
#